data_AF-A0A953A6R0-F1
#
_entry.id   AF-A0A953A6R0-F1
#
_cell.length_a   1.000
_cell.length_b   1.000
_cell.length_c   1.000
_cell.angle_alpha   90.00
_cell.angle_beta   90.00
_cell.angle_gamma   90.00
#
_symmetry.space_group_name_H-M   'P 1'
#
loop_
_entity.id
_entity.type
_entity.pdbx_description
1 polymer ?
#
loop_
_entity_poly.entity_id
_entity_poly.type
_entity_poly.pdbx_seq_one_letter_code
_entity_poly.pdbx_strand_id
1 'polypeptide(L)'
;MRTTARAIRRLTWAAMIVSLLLLLASPTIAATEYGEPVPGQHIYDTTGLLTPDEIADLESRAAAVEAAGAPVVVYLQARDASRSETEADARNLMDAWDVQSAPGAHDGVVLFFNLKPDNLRRGEVFIYAGEKHFDGGNLPQAELQRIIDEEMLPLLRDNQTAAGIGAGLDAIAHSLTYGPPPPPPPSRFERIAQDLTEGVFSLANIVSAAFAALIFAIGLGRYRERPVARGAAIPTTMPPSTHPPAVAGALVDGHIMDWHLEATLIDLANRGALAIEPAGEKKVQVRLLDRSLLRTPYEVALWEALEVSSAGEGLVTAEELRSSRSKWGRARDELRKQLENEGFYAPNPGARRRPLYLAAAVGFLLTVIAAVLAGGAQQPLAGIGAGLLGVASLVTLILGANIRDTTEYGEAEAAAWRGYKEGITSARKDRAAVLDLDEVLPYAVAFGVVDSLDDRLKEASDAGYQPAWFNATLHTGSTGGFYPYWVGFHTAVSPPSSSSGGGVGGASAGGGGAGGSF
;
A
#
# COMPACT_ATOMS: atom_id res chain seq x y z
N MET A 1 -9.35 -10.36 25.45
CA MET A 1 -10.33 -10.76 24.40
C MET A 1 -10.97 -9.59 23.63
N ARG A 2 -10.85 -8.32 24.05
CA ARG A 2 -11.43 -7.15 23.33
C ARG A 2 -10.48 -6.47 22.31
N THR A 3 -9.19 -6.83 22.31
CA THR A 3 -8.15 -6.20 21.47
C THR A 3 -7.95 -6.92 20.13
N THR A 4 -8.08 -8.25 20.10
CA THR A 4 -7.99 -9.06 18.87
C THR A 4 -9.13 -8.79 17.89
N ALA A 5 -10.32 -8.48 18.39
CA ALA A 5 -11.47 -8.08 17.56
C ALA A 5 -11.29 -6.70 16.89
N ARG A 6 -10.48 -5.81 17.46
CA ARG A 6 -10.19 -4.48 16.88
C ARG A 6 -9.10 -4.55 15.82
N ALA A 7 -8.10 -5.42 15.99
CA ALA A 7 -7.04 -5.64 14.99
C ALA A 7 -7.60 -6.28 13.70
N ILE A 8 -8.49 -7.27 13.84
CA ILE A 8 -9.14 -7.94 12.69
C ILE A 8 -10.08 -6.97 11.95
N ARG A 9 -10.81 -6.10 12.66
CA ARG A 9 -11.63 -5.03 12.05
C ARG A 9 -10.82 -3.93 11.39
N ARG A 10 -9.60 -3.65 11.85
CA ARG A 10 -8.72 -2.61 11.26
C ARG A 10 -8.00 -3.13 10.02
N LEU A 11 -7.68 -4.43 9.98
CA LEU A 11 -7.01 -5.05 8.83
C LEU A 11 -7.97 -5.32 7.67
N THR A 12 -9.24 -5.63 7.93
CA THR A 12 -10.27 -5.76 6.86
C THR A 12 -10.58 -4.42 6.20
N TRP A 13 -10.49 -3.31 6.94
CA TRP A 13 -10.59 -1.96 6.38
C TRP A 13 -9.34 -1.57 5.59
N ALA A 14 -8.13 -1.95 6.06
CA ALA A 14 -6.88 -1.69 5.35
C ALA A 14 -6.77 -2.50 4.03
N ALA A 15 -7.23 -3.75 3.99
CA ALA A 15 -7.22 -4.56 2.77
C ALA A 15 -8.21 -4.04 1.71
N MET A 16 -9.35 -3.50 2.14
CA MET A 16 -10.32 -2.85 1.25
C MET A 16 -9.77 -1.52 0.68
N ILE A 17 -8.94 -0.82 1.46
CA ILE A 17 -8.26 0.43 1.07
C ILE A 17 -7.08 0.15 0.11
N VAL A 18 -6.34 -0.96 0.30
CA VAL A 18 -5.20 -1.33 -0.56
C VAL A 18 -5.64 -1.86 -1.94
N SER A 19 -6.75 -2.61 -2.03
CA SER A 19 -7.33 -2.99 -3.34
C SER A 19 -7.98 -1.81 -4.07
N LEU A 20 -8.34 -0.73 -3.36
CA LEU A 20 -8.81 0.52 -3.97
C LEU A 20 -7.64 1.47 -4.36
N LEU A 21 -6.46 1.29 -3.75
CA LEU A 21 -5.25 2.10 -3.96
C LEU A 21 -4.39 1.68 -5.16
N LEU A 22 -4.63 0.50 -5.73
CA LEU A 22 -3.87 0.00 -6.88
C LEU A 22 -4.44 0.43 -8.24
N LEU A 23 -5.47 1.29 -8.24
CA LEU A 23 -6.16 1.72 -9.47
C LEU A 23 -6.04 3.21 -9.85
N LEU A 24 -5.36 4.06 -9.07
CA LEU A 24 -5.21 5.48 -9.42
C LEU A 24 -3.77 5.94 -9.33
N ALA A 25 -3.02 5.63 -10.38
CA ALA A 25 -2.03 6.55 -10.90
C ALA A 25 -2.79 7.75 -11.47
N SER A 26 -2.42 8.98 -11.09
CA SER A 26 -2.94 10.17 -11.77
C SER A 26 -1.78 11.07 -12.22
N PRO A 27 -1.87 11.61 -13.45
CA PRO A 27 -0.92 12.59 -13.99
C PRO A 27 -1.19 13.99 -13.42
N THR A 28 -0.18 14.85 -13.57
CA THR A 28 -0.23 16.28 -13.30
C THR A 28 -1.14 17.01 -14.30
N ILE A 29 -2.19 17.69 -13.83
CA ILE A 29 -3.04 18.57 -14.65
C ILE A 29 -2.26 19.86 -14.91
N ALA A 30 -1.81 20.05 -16.16
CA ALA A 30 -1.46 21.36 -16.69
C ALA A 30 -2.74 22.00 -17.24
N ALA A 31 -3.04 23.23 -16.86
CA ALA A 31 -4.13 23.99 -17.48
C ALA A 31 -3.70 24.39 -18.89
N THR A 32 -4.29 23.75 -19.90
CA THR A 32 -4.13 24.08 -21.32
C THR A 32 -5.15 25.16 -21.70
N GLU A 33 -4.67 26.28 -22.24
CA GLU A 33 -5.49 27.38 -22.75
C GLU A 33 -5.71 27.15 -24.26
N TYR A 34 -6.92 26.73 -24.66
CA TYR A 34 -7.24 26.33 -26.04
C TYR A 34 -7.56 27.49 -26.99
N GLY A 35 -7.60 28.73 -26.48
CA GLY A 35 -8.10 29.88 -27.22
C GLY A 35 -9.63 29.91 -27.33
N GLU A 36 -10.15 30.85 -28.12
CA GLU A 36 -11.59 30.98 -28.38
C GLU A 36 -11.99 30.23 -29.67
N PRO A 37 -13.12 29.50 -29.67
CA PRO A 37 -13.61 28.82 -30.86
C PRO A 37 -14.05 29.82 -31.93
N VAL A 38 -13.71 29.53 -33.19
CA VAL A 38 -14.10 30.34 -34.34
C VAL A 38 -15.43 29.78 -34.90
N PRO A 39 -16.49 30.60 -35.03
CA PRO A 39 -17.78 30.12 -35.52
C PRO A 39 -17.68 29.49 -36.92
N GLY A 40 -18.14 28.25 -37.05
CA GLY A 40 -18.15 27.50 -38.31
C GLY A 40 -16.83 26.84 -38.71
N GLN A 41 -15.83 26.87 -37.83
CA GLN A 41 -14.57 26.15 -37.99
C GLN A 41 -14.54 24.93 -37.07
N HIS A 42 -14.25 23.75 -37.62
CA HIS A 42 -14.18 22.50 -36.88
C HIS A 42 -12.73 22.03 -36.68
N ILE A 43 -11.80 22.41 -37.56
CA ILE A 43 -10.42 21.93 -37.58
C ILE A 43 -9.47 23.00 -37.03
N TYR A 44 -8.78 22.67 -35.93
CA TYR A 44 -7.82 23.53 -35.24
C TYR A 44 -6.44 22.88 -35.24
N ASP A 45 -5.60 23.26 -36.21
CA ASP A 45 -4.21 22.79 -36.30
C ASP A 45 -3.23 23.85 -35.80
N THR A 46 -2.73 23.67 -34.56
CA THR A 46 -1.70 24.55 -33.98
C THR A 46 -0.27 24.16 -34.37
N THR A 47 -0.11 23.05 -35.11
CA THR A 47 1.19 22.47 -35.46
C THR A 47 1.65 22.85 -36.87
N GLY A 48 0.71 23.27 -37.73
CA GLY A 48 0.96 23.55 -39.14
C GLY A 48 1.30 22.29 -39.95
N LEU A 49 0.84 21.13 -39.49
CA LEU A 49 1.05 19.85 -40.14
C LEU A 49 0.17 19.67 -41.38
N LEU A 50 -1.04 20.24 -41.36
CA LEU A 50 -2.03 20.11 -42.41
C LEU A 50 -1.90 21.23 -43.44
N THR A 51 -2.01 20.88 -44.73
CA THR A 51 -2.06 21.85 -45.81
C THR A 51 -3.44 22.51 -45.93
N PRO A 52 -3.57 23.69 -46.55
CA PRO A 52 -4.86 24.36 -46.71
C PRO A 52 -5.91 23.53 -47.46
N ASP A 53 -5.49 22.74 -48.46
CA ASP A 53 -6.38 21.85 -49.22
C ASP A 53 -6.87 20.68 -48.35
N GLU A 54 -6.01 20.13 -47.49
CA GLU A 54 -6.38 19.09 -46.53
C GLU A 54 -7.33 19.62 -45.45
N ILE A 55 -7.09 20.84 -44.95
CA ILE A 55 -8.02 21.49 -43.99
C ILE A 55 -9.39 21.69 -44.64
N ALA A 56 -9.45 22.14 -45.89
CA ALA A 56 -10.72 22.31 -46.59
C ALA A 56 -11.49 20.99 -46.79
N ASP A 57 -10.79 19.89 -47.11
CA ASP A 57 -11.41 18.56 -47.19
C ASP A 57 -11.93 18.08 -45.82
N LEU A 58 -11.14 18.25 -44.77
CA LEU A 58 -11.51 17.87 -43.41
C LEU A 58 -12.68 18.70 -42.85
N GLU A 59 -12.74 20.00 -43.15
CA GLU A 59 -13.89 20.84 -42.81
C GLU A 59 -15.17 20.35 -43.49
N SER A 60 -15.09 19.91 -44.75
CA SER A 60 -16.25 19.31 -45.44
C SER A 60 -16.71 18.00 -44.79
N ARG A 61 -15.78 17.18 -44.28
CA ARG A 61 -16.10 15.92 -43.58
C ARG A 61 -16.64 16.17 -42.17
N ALA A 62 -16.08 17.15 -41.46
CA ALA A 62 -16.56 17.58 -40.15
C ALA A 62 -18.01 18.10 -40.24
N ALA A 63 -18.32 18.90 -41.26
CA ALA A 63 -19.69 19.33 -41.53
C ALA A 63 -20.66 18.15 -41.80
N ALA A 64 -20.18 17.04 -42.34
CA ALA A 64 -21.00 15.83 -42.53
C ALA A 64 -21.31 15.13 -41.19
N VAL A 65 -20.37 15.15 -40.23
CA VAL A 65 -20.61 14.66 -38.85
C VAL A 65 -21.65 15.54 -38.15
N GLU A 66 -21.57 16.86 -38.30
CA GLU A 66 -22.58 17.78 -37.76
C GLU A 66 -23.96 17.51 -38.37
N ALA A 67 -24.02 17.32 -39.69
CA ALA A 67 -25.26 16.97 -40.39
C ALA A 67 -25.82 15.60 -39.95
N ALA A 68 -24.96 14.68 -39.50
CA ALA A 68 -25.35 13.39 -38.93
C ALA A 68 -25.83 13.50 -37.46
N GLY A 69 -25.76 14.69 -36.85
CA GLY A 69 -26.38 15.00 -35.56
C GLY A 69 -25.42 15.13 -34.38
N ALA A 70 -24.13 15.41 -34.63
CA ALA A 70 -23.15 15.69 -33.58
C ALA A 70 -22.22 16.85 -33.97
N PRO A 71 -22.24 17.99 -33.26
CA PRO A 71 -21.20 19.01 -33.43
C PRO A 71 -19.83 18.41 -33.18
N VAL A 72 -18.85 18.72 -34.04
CA VAL A 72 -17.53 18.09 -33.98
C VAL A 72 -16.41 19.10 -33.96
N VAL A 73 -15.41 18.86 -33.11
CA VAL A 73 -14.18 19.65 -33.07
C VAL A 73 -12.99 18.71 -33.21
N VAL A 74 -12.07 19.05 -34.11
CA VAL A 74 -10.78 18.38 -34.29
C VAL A 74 -9.66 19.32 -33.86
N TYR A 75 -8.85 18.92 -32.88
CA TYR A 75 -7.79 19.78 -32.32
C TYR A 75 -6.44 19.07 -32.33
N LEU A 76 -5.44 19.68 -32.95
CA LEU A 76 -4.07 19.17 -33.04
C LEU A 76 -3.11 20.12 -32.31
N GLN A 77 -2.31 19.56 -31.40
CA GLN A 77 -1.22 20.28 -30.74
C GLN A 77 0.07 19.49 -30.66
N ALA A 78 1.19 20.21 -30.59
CA ALA A 78 2.52 19.64 -30.40
C ALA A 78 2.86 19.58 -28.90
N ARG A 79 2.53 18.47 -28.25
CA ARG A 79 2.79 18.21 -26.82
C ARG A 79 3.05 16.72 -26.62
N ASP A 80 4.13 16.40 -25.94
CA ASP A 80 4.38 15.03 -25.48
C ASP A 80 3.48 14.75 -24.28
N ALA A 81 2.43 13.97 -24.50
CA ALA A 81 1.42 13.65 -23.51
C ALA A 81 1.07 12.17 -23.57
N SER A 82 0.77 11.58 -22.41
CA SER A 82 0.27 10.21 -22.32
C SER A 82 -1.17 10.11 -22.83
N ARG A 83 -1.63 8.88 -23.09
CA ARG A 83 -3.04 8.60 -23.44
C ARG A 83 -4.02 9.18 -22.42
N SER A 84 -3.75 9.02 -21.12
CA SER A 84 -4.63 9.55 -20.06
C SER A 84 -4.65 11.07 -20.00
N GLU A 85 -3.54 11.72 -20.31
CA GLU A 85 -3.48 13.19 -20.41
C GLU A 85 -4.21 13.67 -21.66
N THR A 86 -4.13 12.93 -22.77
CA THR A 86 -4.86 13.24 -24.02
C THR A 86 -6.36 13.06 -23.87
N GLU A 87 -6.82 12.05 -23.12
CA GLU A 87 -8.23 11.93 -22.73
C GLU A 87 -8.69 13.15 -21.91
N ALA A 88 -7.91 13.54 -20.91
CA ALA A 88 -8.23 14.68 -20.07
C ALA A 88 -8.27 15.97 -20.90
N ASP A 89 -7.31 16.15 -21.83
CA ASP A 89 -7.27 17.30 -22.73
C ASP A 89 -8.53 17.35 -23.63
N ALA A 90 -8.93 16.22 -24.21
CA ALA A 90 -10.14 16.13 -25.05
C ALA A 90 -11.42 16.49 -24.28
N ARG A 91 -11.56 15.99 -23.05
CA ARG A 91 -12.69 16.31 -22.15
C ARG A 91 -12.68 17.79 -21.78
N ASN A 92 -11.51 18.30 -21.36
CA ASN A 92 -11.35 19.70 -21.00
C ASN A 92 -11.68 20.63 -22.16
N LEU A 93 -11.36 20.25 -23.41
CA LEU A 93 -11.74 21.00 -24.61
C LEU A 93 -13.25 20.97 -24.83
N MET A 94 -13.89 19.81 -24.71
CA MET A 94 -15.36 19.69 -24.81
C MET A 94 -16.06 20.59 -23.80
N ASP A 95 -15.59 20.61 -22.55
CA ASP A 95 -16.14 21.43 -21.48
C ASP A 95 -15.84 22.93 -21.68
N ALA A 96 -14.62 23.27 -22.07
CA ALA A 96 -14.19 24.66 -22.24
C ALA A 96 -14.90 25.36 -23.39
N TRP A 97 -15.21 24.64 -24.47
CA TRP A 97 -15.87 25.18 -25.66
C TRP A 97 -17.36 24.87 -25.72
N ASP A 98 -17.91 24.17 -24.72
CA ASP A 98 -19.30 23.73 -24.65
C ASP A 98 -19.75 23.08 -25.98
N VAL A 99 -18.99 22.07 -26.43
CA VAL A 99 -19.20 21.44 -27.73
C VAL A 99 -20.49 20.59 -27.68
N GLN A 100 -21.62 21.22 -27.97
CA GLN A 100 -22.95 20.61 -27.99
C GLN A 100 -23.90 21.40 -28.88
N SER A 101 -24.94 20.74 -29.41
CA SER A 101 -25.84 21.36 -30.39
C SER A 101 -26.77 22.40 -29.76
N ALA A 102 -27.06 22.22 -28.46
CA ALA A 102 -27.79 23.16 -27.62
C ALA A 102 -27.34 22.99 -26.16
N PRO A 103 -27.50 24.02 -25.31
CA PRO A 103 -27.23 23.91 -23.88
C PRO A 103 -27.88 22.68 -23.24
N GLY A 104 -27.09 21.73 -22.76
CA GLY A 104 -27.56 20.49 -22.14
C GLY A 104 -27.86 19.33 -23.11
N ALA A 105 -27.52 19.45 -24.39
CA ALA A 105 -27.75 18.38 -25.38
C ALA A 105 -26.76 17.23 -25.27
N HIS A 106 -25.54 17.51 -24.79
CA HIS A 106 -24.47 16.52 -24.51
C HIS A 106 -24.23 15.57 -25.69
N ASP A 107 -24.18 16.13 -26.90
CA ASP A 107 -24.18 15.40 -28.17
C ASP A 107 -23.02 15.77 -29.11
N GLY A 108 -22.05 16.53 -28.61
CA GLY A 108 -20.85 16.83 -29.38
C GLY A 108 -19.82 15.70 -29.37
N VAL A 109 -18.85 15.83 -30.26
CA VAL A 109 -17.70 14.94 -30.40
C VAL A 109 -16.42 15.77 -30.48
N VAL A 110 -15.41 15.40 -29.69
CA VAL A 110 -14.06 15.98 -29.79
C VAL A 110 -13.09 14.92 -30.26
N LEU A 111 -12.33 15.25 -31.31
CA LEU A 111 -11.24 14.46 -31.83
C LEU A 111 -9.91 15.17 -31.54
N PHE A 112 -9.18 14.70 -30.54
CA PHE A 112 -8.01 15.40 -30.00
C PHE A 112 -6.72 14.66 -30.34
N PHE A 113 -5.69 15.41 -30.74
CA PHE A 113 -4.36 14.88 -31.06
C PHE A 113 -3.26 15.60 -30.26
N ASN A 114 -2.53 14.82 -29.47
CA ASN A 114 -1.26 15.22 -28.86
C ASN A 114 -0.11 14.64 -29.69
N LEU A 115 0.42 15.46 -30.59
CA LEU A 115 1.52 15.11 -31.48
C LEU A 115 2.86 15.35 -30.78
N LYS A 116 3.82 14.45 -30.98
CA LYS A 116 5.12 14.60 -30.31
C LYS A 116 5.92 15.75 -30.94
N PRO A 117 6.50 16.67 -30.14
CA PRO A 117 7.24 17.81 -30.66
C PRO A 117 8.47 17.43 -31.51
N ASP A 118 9.06 16.26 -31.27
CA ASP A 118 10.20 15.72 -32.02
C ASP A 118 9.79 15.03 -33.34
N ASN A 119 8.56 14.52 -33.44
CA ASN A 119 8.00 13.96 -34.66
C ASN A 119 6.47 14.12 -34.69
N LEU A 120 6.01 15.15 -35.40
CA LEU A 120 4.58 15.48 -35.53
C LEU A 120 3.75 14.39 -36.23
N ARG A 121 4.37 13.36 -36.82
CA ARG A 121 3.66 12.21 -37.41
C ARG A 121 3.46 11.05 -36.43
N ARG A 122 3.84 11.24 -35.16
CA ARG A 122 3.64 10.28 -34.07
C ARG A 122 2.95 11.00 -32.92
N GLY A 123 2.13 10.28 -32.17
CA GLY A 123 1.37 10.89 -31.09
C GLY A 123 0.28 10.00 -30.50
N GLU A 124 -0.52 10.62 -29.65
CA GLU A 124 -1.74 10.05 -29.09
C GLU A 124 -2.95 10.74 -29.74
N VAL A 125 -3.96 9.94 -30.10
CA VAL A 125 -5.28 10.40 -30.56
C VAL A 125 -6.35 9.94 -29.58
N PHE A 126 -7.35 10.78 -29.33
CA PHE A 126 -8.49 10.45 -28.50
C PHE A 126 -9.79 10.99 -29.09
N ILE A 127 -10.84 10.16 -29.11
CA ILE A 127 -12.21 10.57 -29.47
C ILE A 127 -13.04 10.61 -28.19
N TYR A 128 -13.57 11.77 -27.85
CA TYR A 128 -14.50 11.95 -26.74
C TYR A 128 -15.90 12.23 -27.30
N ALA A 129 -16.89 11.43 -26.91
CA ALA A 129 -18.28 11.61 -27.33
C ALA A 129 -19.14 12.00 -26.13
N GLY A 130 -20.05 12.95 -26.37
CA GLY A 130 -21.07 13.33 -25.41
C GLY A 130 -22.00 12.16 -25.03
N GLU A 131 -22.58 12.24 -23.83
CA GLU A 131 -23.40 11.18 -23.22
C GLU A 131 -24.50 10.63 -24.15
N LYS A 132 -25.14 11.49 -24.95
CA LYS A 132 -26.24 11.11 -25.86
C LYS A 132 -25.81 10.08 -26.90
N HIS A 133 -24.57 10.13 -27.37
CA HIS A 133 -24.05 9.20 -28.37
C HIS A 133 -23.31 8.03 -27.73
N PHE A 134 -22.81 8.20 -26.51
CA PHE A 134 -21.99 7.21 -25.81
C PHE A 134 -22.81 6.15 -25.05
N ASP A 135 -23.82 6.55 -24.27
CA ASP A 135 -24.62 5.62 -23.45
C ASP A 135 -25.92 5.23 -24.15
N GLY A 136 -25.93 4.04 -24.77
CA GLY A 136 -27.07 3.54 -25.56
C GLY A 136 -27.29 4.26 -26.91
N GLY A 137 -26.36 5.13 -27.30
CA GLY A 137 -26.36 5.86 -28.57
C GLY A 137 -25.57 5.17 -29.69
N ASN A 138 -25.30 5.92 -30.75
CA ASN A 138 -24.67 5.42 -31.98
C ASN A 138 -23.13 5.49 -31.97
N LEU A 139 -22.50 6.00 -30.91
CA LEU A 139 -21.05 6.02 -30.71
C LEU A 139 -20.67 5.43 -29.34
N PRO A 140 -21.06 4.18 -29.04
CA PRO A 140 -20.64 3.54 -27.80
C PRO A 140 -19.12 3.34 -27.78
N GLN A 141 -18.54 3.15 -26.59
CA GLN A 141 -17.08 3.00 -26.41
C GLN A 141 -16.44 1.98 -27.38
N ALA A 142 -17.10 0.86 -27.62
CA ALA A 142 -16.62 -0.19 -28.52
C ALA A 142 -16.49 0.32 -29.96
N GLU A 143 -17.41 1.16 -30.42
CA GLU A 143 -17.37 1.73 -31.76
C GLU A 143 -16.31 2.81 -31.88
N LEU A 144 -16.18 3.71 -30.90
CA LEU A 144 -15.11 4.71 -30.88
C LEU A 144 -13.73 4.05 -30.94
N GLN A 145 -13.54 2.96 -30.18
CA GLN A 145 -12.29 2.21 -30.20
C GLN A 145 -12.08 1.50 -31.55
N ARG A 146 -13.12 0.94 -32.15
CA ARG A 146 -13.07 0.33 -33.49
C ARG A 146 -12.66 1.35 -34.55
N ILE A 147 -13.27 2.54 -34.56
CA ILE A 147 -12.95 3.63 -35.50
C ILE A 147 -11.46 3.99 -35.38
N ILE A 148 -10.95 4.14 -34.16
CA ILE A 148 -9.52 4.42 -33.95
C ILE A 148 -8.65 3.26 -34.48
N ASP A 149 -8.92 2.04 -34.05
CA ASP A 149 -8.01 0.90 -34.30
C ASP A 149 -8.05 0.40 -35.75
N GLU A 150 -9.22 0.42 -36.39
CA GLU A 150 -9.44 -0.13 -37.72
C GLU A 150 -9.38 0.92 -38.83
N GLU A 151 -9.84 2.14 -38.59
CA GLU A 151 -9.94 3.17 -39.64
C GLU A 151 -8.81 4.21 -39.54
N MET A 152 -8.53 4.73 -38.34
CA MET A 152 -7.58 5.83 -38.15
C MET A 152 -6.13 5.37 -38.05
N LEU A 153 -5.83 4.44 -37.14
CA LEU A 153 -4.45 4.05 -36.82
C LEU A 153 -3.65 3.48 -38.00
N PRO A 154 -4.22 2.69 -38.94
CA PRO A 154 -3.46 2.23 -40.10
C PRO A 154 -2.93 3.40 -40.95
N LEU A 155 -3.77 4.40 -41.21
CA LEU A 155 -3.41 5.59 -42.01
C LEU A 155 -2.44 6.49 -41.26
N LEU A 156 -2.67 6.71 -39.97
CA LEU A 156 -1.78 7.50 -39.11
C LEU A 156 -0.38 6.88 -39.01
N ARG A 157 -0.29 5.55 -38.90
CA ARG A 157 0.99 4.82 -38.85
C ARG A 157 1.79 4.91 -40.14
N ASP A 158 1.09 4.97 -41.28
CA ASP A 158 1.64 5.16 -42.62
C ASP A 158 1.93 6.63 -42.96
N ASN A 159 1.96 7.50 -41.95
CA ASN A 159 2.26 8.93 -42.06
C ASN A 159 1.19 9.73 -42.82
N GLN A 160 -0.03 9.22 -42.95
CA GLN A 160 -1.14 9.87 -43.65
C GLN A 160 -2.12 10.52 -42.66
N THR A 161 -1.69 11.58 -41.97
CA THR A 161 -2.47 12.21 -40.88
C THR A 161 -3.82 12.76 -41.33
N ALA A 162 -3.86 13.54 -42.42
CA ALA A 162 -5.11 14.08 -42.96
C ALA A 162 -6.09 12.96 -43.36
N ALA A 163 -5.59 11.90 -44.01
CA ALA A 163 -6.41 10.74 -44.37
C ALA A 163 -6.95 10.00 -43.14
N GLY A 164 -6.13 9.85 -42.08
CA GLY A 164 -6.55 9.23 -40.82
C GLY A 164 -7.64 10.01 -40.10
N ILE A 165 -7.53 11.35 -40.05
CA ILE A 165 -8.58 12.23 -39.49
C ILE A 165 -9.86 12.10 -40.34
N GLY A 166 -9.73 12.16 -41.66
CA GLY A 166 -10.87 12.05 -42.58
C GLY A 166 -11.61 10.73 -42.46
N ALA A 167 -10.89 9.61 -42.37
CA ALA A 167 -11.47 8.29 -42.16
C ALA A 167 -12.19 8.19 -40.80
N GLY A 168 -11.63 8.80 -39.75
CA GLY A 168 -12.29 8.90 -38.44
C GLY A 168 -13.61 9.67 -38.52
N LEU A 169 -13.62 10.85 -39.16
CA LEU A 169 -14.82 11.67 -39.33
C LEU A 169 -15.89 10.94 -40.16
N ASP A 170 -15.51 10.31 -41.28
CA ASP A 170 -16.42 9.54 -42.12
C ASP A 170 -17.07 8.38 -41.34
N ALA A 171 -16.27 7.65 -40.55
CA ALA A 171 -16.76 6.52 -39.76
C ALA A 171 -17.68 6.97 -38.61
N ILE A 172 -17.36 8.11 -37.97
CA ILE A 172 -18.25 8.74 -36.98
C ILE A 172 -19.58 9.13 -37.63
N ALA A 173 -19.57 9.83 -38.76
CA ALA A 173 -20.78 10.23 -39.49
C ALA A 173 -21.62 9.01 -39.92
N HIS A 174 -20.96 7.96 -40.40
CA HIS A 174 -21.61 6.71 -40.78
C HIS A 174 -22.28 6.05 -39.58
N SER A 175 -21.56 5.91 -38.45
CA SER A 175 -22.11 5.27 -37.24
C SER A 175 -23.27 6.08 -36.66
N LEU A 176 -23.17 7.42 -36.62
CA LEU A 176 -24.26 8.31 -36.22
C LEU A 176 -25.53 8.11 -37.06
N THR A 177 -25.37 7.83 -38.36
CA THR A 177 -26.49 7.68 -39.30
C THR A 177 -27.09 6.27 -39.32
N TYR A 178 -26.25 5.24 -39.35
CA TYR A 178 -26.65 3.85 -39.60
C TYR A 178 -26.51 2.92 -38.39
N GLY A 179 -25.91 3.40 -37.31
CA GLY A 179 -25.52 2.62 -36.14
C GLY A 179 -24.18 1.90 -36.31
N PRO A 180 -23.60 1.40 -35.21
CA PRO A 180 -22.35 0.65 -35.24
C PRO A 180 -22.53 -0.74 -35.88
N PRO A 181 -21.50 -1.29 -36.55
CA PRO A 181 -21.52 -2.67 -37.03
C PRO A 181 -21.70 -3.68 -35.88
N PRO A 182 -22.30 -4.86 -36.14
CA PRO A 182 -22.46 -5.87 -35.11
C PRO A 182 -21.08 -6.37 -34.62
N PRO A 183 -20.93 -6.62 -33.30
CA PRO A 183 -19.66 -7.08 -32.76
C PRO A 183 -19.26 -8.46 -33.32
N PRO A 184 -17.95 -8.76 -33.42
CA PRO A 184 -17.49 -10.08 -33.84
C PRO A 184 -17.99 -11.18 -32.89
N PRO A 185 -18.19 -12.41 -33.40
CA PRO A 185 -18.63 -13.52 -32.56
C PRO A 185 -17.60 -13.86 -31.49
N PRO A 186 -18.04 -14.28 -30.29
CA PRO A 186 -17.13 -14.48 -29.17
C PRO A 186 -16.12 -15.59 -29.44
N SER A 187 -14.91 -15.37 -28.95
CA SER A 187 -13.82 -16.34 -29.02
C SER A 187 -14.19 -17.64 -28.30
N ARG A 188 -13.47 -18.74 -28.57
CA ARG A 188 -13.71 -20.01 -27.84
C ARG A 188 -13.54 -19.84 -26.34
N PHE A 189 -12.59 -18.99 -25.93
CA PHE A 189 -12.32 -18.69 -24.53
C PHE A 189 -13.48 -17.91 -23.90
N GLU A 190 -13.99 -16.88 -24.56
CA GLU A 190 -15.14 -16.09 -24.08
C GLU A 190 -16.39 -16.96 -23.88
N ARG A 191 -16.66 -17.91 -24.80
CA ARG A 191 -17.79 -18.84 -24.64
C ARG A 191 -17.64 -19.72 -23.41
N ILE A 192 -16.47 -20.32 -23.23
CA ILE A 192 -16.19 -21.15 -22.03
C ILE A 192 -16.27 -20.29 -20.76
N ALA A 193 -15.74 -19.07 -20.79
CA ALA A 193 -15.79 -18.16 -19.66
C ALA A 193 -17.25 -17.82 -19.32
N GLN A 194 -18.07 -17.45 -20.31
CA GLN A 194 -19.50 -17.19 -20.14
C GLN A 194 -20.23 -18.39 -19.54
N ASP A 195 -20.06 -19.60 -20.09
CA ASP A 195 -20.69 -20.82 -19.58
C ASP A 195 -20.30 -21.11 -18.12
N LEU A 196 -19.02 -20.89 -17.76
CA LEU A 196 -18.51 -21.15 -16.41
C LEU A 196 -18.91 -20.08 -15.39
N THR A 197 -19.28 -18.89 -15.86
CA THR A 197 -19.52 -17.71 -15.03
C THR A 197 -20.98 -17.27 -15.03
N GLU A 198 -21.85 -17.93 -15.80
CA GLU A 198 -23.24 -17.55 -15.95
C GLU A 198 -24.01 -17.57 -14.62
N GLY A 199 -24.38 -16.38 -14.16
CA GLY A 199 -25.20 -16.19 -12.98
C GLY A 199 -24.49 -16.42 -11.63
N VAL A 200 -25.26 -16.28 -10.55
CA VAL A 200 -24.73 -16.32 -9.17
C VAL A 200 -24.30 -17.74 -8.77
N PHE A 201 -24.98 -18.76 -9.27
CA PHE A 201 -24.67 -20.18 -9.01
C PHE A 201 -23.76 -20.81 -10.07
N SER A 202 -23.02 -19.97 -10.80
CA SER A 202 -22.06 -20.44 -11.79
C SER A 202 -21.05 -21.42 -11.21
N LEU A 203 -20.53 -22.32 -12.06
CA LEU A 203 -19.56 -23.31 -11.63
C LEU A 203 -18.33 -22.64 -11.02
N ALA A 204 -17.90 -21.50 -11.58
CA ALA A 204 -16.81 -20.69 -11.05
C ALA A 204 -17.07 -20.23 -9.61
N ASN A 205 -18.28 -19.75 -9.30
CA ASN A 205 -18.65 -19.32 -7.95
C ASN A 205 -18.69 -20.49 -6.96
N ILE A 206 -19.30 -21.62 -7.34
CA ILE A 206 -19.41 -22.80 -6.47
C ILE A 206 -18.02 -23.36 -6.15
N VAL A 207 -17.17 -23.53 -7.17
CA VAL A 207 -15.82 -24.04 -7.00
C VAL A 207 -14.99 -23.08 -6.14
N SER A 208 -15.03 -21.78 -6.43
CA SER A 208 -14.30 -20.78 -5.63
C SER A 208 -14.75 -20.75 -4.18
N ALA A 209 -16.06 -20.83 -3.91
CA ALA A 209 -16.60 -20.89 -2.56
C ALA A 209 -16.17 -22.17 -1.81
N ALA A 210 -16.16 -23.32 -2.49
CA ALA A 210 -15.68 -24.58 -1.91
C ALA A 210 -14.18 -24.50 -1.54
N PHE A 211 -13.35 -23.95 -2.42
CA PHE A 211 -11.93 -23.70 -2.12
C PHE A 211 -11.74 -22.69 -1.00
N ALA A 212 -12.55 -21.63 -0.96
CA ALA A 212 -12.50 -20.63 0.11
C ALA A 212 -12.80 -21.28 1.47
N ALA A 213 -13.84 -22.10 1.55
CA ALA A 213 -14.19 -22.85 2.74
C ALA A 213 -13.08 -23.83 3.15
N LEU A 214 -12.49 -24.56 2.20
CA LEU A 214 -11.38 -25.48 2.45
C LEU A 214 -10.14 -24.77 3.00
N ILE A 215 -9.68 -23.70 2.33
CA ILE A 215 -8.51 -22.93 2.75
C ILE A 215 -8.74 -22.31 4.12
N PHE A 216 -9.92 -21.73 4.34
CA PHE A 216 -10.29 -21.18 5.63
C PHE A 216 -10.34 -22.25 6.73
N ALA A 217 -10.88 -23.44 6.45
CA ALA A 217 -10.92 -24.54 7.39
C ALA A 217 -9.51 -25.05 7.75
N ILE A 218 -8.61 -25.17 6.76
CA ILE A 218 -7.19 -25.51 6.98
C ILE A 218 -6.52 -24.45 7.84
N GLY A 219 -6.68 -23.16 7.48
CA GLY A 219 -6.10 -22.04 8.22
C GLY A 219 -6.59 -22.00 9.66
N LEU A 220 -7.89 -22.16 9.89
CA LEU A 220 -8.49 -22.16 11.22
C LEU A 220 -8.10 -23.38 12.05
N GLY A 221 -8.08 -24.57 11.45
CA GLY A 221 -7.65 -25.81 12.12
C GLY A 221 -6.22 -25.71 12.65
N ARG A 222 -5.29 -25.29 11.78
CA ARG A 222 -3.88 -25.13 12.15
C ARG A 222 -3.64 -24.00 13.12
N TYR A 223 -4.38 -22.89 13.00
CA TYR A 223 -4.30 -21.80 13.96
C TYR A 223 -4.83 -22.20 15.34
N ARG A 224 -5.80 -23.12 15.42
CA ARG A 224 -6.32 -23.65 16.69
C ARG A 224 -5.35 -24.63 17.37
N GLU A 225 -4.55 -25.34 16.61
CA GLU A 225 -3.50 -26.26 17.12
C GLU A 225 -2.28 -25.53 17.71
N ARG A 226 -2.24 -24.20 17.66
CA ARG A 226 -1.12 -23.44 18.22
C ARG A 226 -1.04 -23.64 19.76
N PRO A 227 0.17 -23.62 20.33
CA PRO A 227 0.33 -23.56 21.77
C PRO A 227 -0.37 -22.32 22.32
N VAL A 228 -1.21 -22.49 23.34
CA VAL A 228 -1.86 -21.41 24.06
C VAL A 228 -1.83 -21.74 25.55
N ALA A 229 -1.27 -20.86 26.35
CA ALA A 229 -1.39 -20.98 27.80
C ALA A 229 -2.86 -20.88 28.23
N ARG A 230 -3.34 -21.89 28.96
CA ARG A 230 -4.68 -21.89 29.54
C ARG A 230 -4.64 -21.13 30.86
N GLY A 231 -4.92 -19.83 30.84
CA GLY A 231 -5.01 -18.99 32.03
C GLY A 231 -5.10 -17.51 31.69
N ALA A 232 -5.91 -16.75 32.44
CA ALA A 232 -5.91 -15.30 32.32
C ALA A 232 -4.63 -14.74 32.97
N ALA A 233 -3.92 -13.87 32.25
CA ALA A 233 -2.82 -13.10 32.82
C ALA A 233 -3.35 -12.23 33.96
N ILE A 234 -2.87 -12.46 35.18
CA ILE A 234 -3.20 -11.64 36.35
C ILE A 234 -2.27 -10.41 36.31
N PRO A 235 -2.80 -9.17 36.27
CA PRO A 235 -1.97 -7.98 36.29
C PRO A 235 -1.05 -7.95 37.52
N THR A 236 0.24 -7.75 37.31
CA THR A 236 1.26 -7.60 38.37
C THR A 236 2.21 -6.47 38.03
N THR A 237 2.75 -5.78 39.04
CA THR A 237 3.77 -4.73 38.90
C THR A 237 5.17 -5.22 39.23
N MET A 238 5.33 -6.52 39.55
CA MET A 238 6.63 -7.15 39.80
C MET A 238 6.94 -8.16 38.68
N PRO A 239 8.20 -8.23 38.21
CA PRO A 239 8.59 -9.23 37.23
C PRO A 239 8.44 -10.64 37.83
N PRO A 240 7.93 -11.61 37.04
CA PRO A 240 7.66 -12.97 37.52
C PRO A 240 8.94 -13.81 37.71
N SER A 241 10.02 -13.50 36.99
CA SER A 241 11.29 -14.22 37.04
C SER A 241 12.45 -13.30 36.62
N THR A 242 13.68 -13.79 36.67
CA THR A 242 14.92 -13.03 36.39
C THR A 242 15.33 -13.05 34.91
N HIS A 243 14.44 -13.45 33.99
CA HIS A 243 14.76 -13.49 32.58
C HIS A 243 15.08 -12.08 32.05
N PRO A 244 16.12 -11.92 31.20
CA PRO A 244 16.43 -10.63 30.60
C PRO A 244 15.22 -10.05 29.83
N PRO A 245 15.09 -8.72 29.73
CA PRO A 245 13.97 -8.06 29.05
C PRO A 245 13.73 -8.58 27.63
N ALA A 246 14.79 -8.86 26.86
CA ALA A 246 14.67 -9.40 25.50
C ALA A 246 13.99 -10.78 25.45
N VAL A 247 14.33 -11.66 26.40
CA VAL A 247 13.74 -13.00 26.52
C VAL A 247 12.28 -12.88 26.94
N ALA A 248 12.00 -12.07 27.96
CA ALA A 248 10.63 -11.80 28.42
C ALA A 248 9.74 -11.21 27.30
N GLY A 249 10.26 -10.23 26.56
CA GLY A 249 9.58 -9.61 25.42
C GLY A 249 9.28 -10.62 24.31
N ALA A 250 10.29 -11.40 23.91
CA ALA A 250 10.14 -12.42 22.88
C ALA A 250 9.13 -13.51 23.27
N LEU A 251 9.07 -13.91 24.55
CA LEU A 251 8.05 -14.83 25.06
C LEU A 251 6.64 -14.24 24.95
N VAL A 252 6.46 -12.98 25.34
CA VAL A 252 5.17 -12.31 25.30
C VAL A 252 4.65 -12.14 23.88
N ASP A 253 5.52 -11.68 22.97
CA ASP A 253 5.19 -11.42 21.56
C ASP A 253 5.10 -12.73 20.74
N GLY A 254 5.80 -13.78 21.19
CA GLY A 254 5.89 -15.07 20.52
C GLY A 254 6.73 -15.04 19.24
N HIS A 255 7.44 -13.95 18.99
CA HIS A 255 8.39 -13.71 17.91
C HIS A 255 9.49 -12.79 18.43
N ILE A 256 10.64 -12.79 17.76
CA ILE A 256 11.72 -11.83 18.05
C ILE A 256 11.49 -10.56 17.21
N MET A 257 11.47 -9.43 17.90
CA MET A 257 11.27 -8.09 17.34
C MET A 257 12.50 -7.22 17.64
N ASP A 258 12.70 -6.17 16.86
CA ASP A 258 13.90 -5.32 17.00
C ASP A 258 13.93 -4.59 18.36
N TRP A 259 12.77 -4.25 18.93
CA TRP A 259 12.68 -3.63 20.27
C TRP A 259 13.10 -4.56 21.42
N HIS A 260 13.22 -5.88 21.20
CA HIS A 260 13.82 -6.78 22.19
C HIS A 260 15.33 -6.54 22.30
N LEU A 261 15.99 -6.21 21.19
CA LEU A 261 17.40 -5.85 21.19
C LEU A 261 17.61 -4.43 21.74
N GLU A 262 16.68 -3.51 21.49
CA GLU A 262 16.67 -2.21 22.19
C GLU A 262 16.62 -2.38 23.71
N ALA A 263 15.70 -3.20 24.21
CA ALA A 263 15.62 -3.51 25.63
C ALA A 263 16.90 -4.15 26.17
N THR A 264 17.62 -4.92 25.35
CA THR A 264 18.95 -5.45 25.69
C THR A 264 19.97 -4.33 25.86
N LEU A 265 19.96 -3.30 25.01
CA LEU A 265 20.87 -2.16 25.15
C LEU A 265 20.65 -1.45 26.48
N ILE A 266 19.39 -1.24 26.89
CA ILE A 266 19.06 -0.61 28.17
C ILE A 266 19.46 -1.52 29.34
N ASP A 267 19.25 -2.83 29.24
CA ASP A 267 19.68 -3.81 30.26
C ASP A 267 21.21 -3.86 30.40
N LEU A 268 21.95 -3.77 29.29
CA LEU A 268 23.41 -3.64 29.30
C LEU A 268 23.86 -2.32 29.93
N ALA A 269 23.11 -1.26 29.70
CA ALA A 269 23.35 0.04 30.34
C ALA A 269 23.12 -0.03 31.86
N ASN A 270 22.05 -0.68 32.31
CA ASN A 270 21.75 -0.94 33.72
C ASN A 270 22.87 -1.72 34.41
N ARG A 271 23.49 -2.67 33.69
CA ARG A 271 24.62 -3.45 34.19
C ARG A 271 25.96 -2.70 34.15
N GLY A 272 26.03 -1.53 33.50
CA GLY A 272 27.26 -0.76 33.33
C GLY A 272 28.17 -1.23 32.19
N ALA A 273 27.69 -2.10 31.30
CA ALA A 273 28.45 -2.55 30.13
C ALA A 273 28.59 -1.43 29.08
N LEU A 274 27.58 -0.56 28.98
CA LEU A 274 27.56 0.62 28.13
C LEU A 274 26.93 1.80 28.87
N ALA A 275 27.13 3.03 28.40
CA ALA A 275 26.47 4.22 28.89
C ALA A 275 25.75 4.96 27.76
N ILE A 276 24.57 5.49 28.06
CA ILE A 276 23.83 6.38 27.15
C ILE A 276 24.08 7.81 27.62
N GLU A 277 24.74 8.60 26.77
CA GLU A 277 25.18 9.95 27.06
C GLU A 277 24.47 10.95 26.14
N PRO A 278 24.19 12.17 26.60
CA PRO A 278 23.85 13.28 25.72
C PRO A 278 24.95 13.49 24.66
N ALA A 279 24.58 13.92 23.46
CA ALA A 279 25.52 14.30 22.39
C ALA A 279 25.14 15.62 21.69
N GLY A 280 24.19 16.37 22.28
CA GLY A 280 23.60 17.58 21.72
C GLY A 280 22.13 17.74 22.14
N GLU A 281 21.45 18.77 21.63
CA GLU A 281 20.04 19.00 21.96
C GLU A 281 19.18 17.82 21.50
N LYS A 282 18.60 17.07 22.46
CA LYS A 282 17.75 15.89 22.22
C LYS A 282 18.43 14.77 21.42
N LYS A 283 19.77 14.74 21.40
CA LYS A 283 20.57 13.69 20.75
C LYS A 283 21.33 12.90 21.80
N VAL A 284 21.50 11.61 21.53
CA VAL A 284 22.25 10.70 22.38
C VAL A 284 23.38 10.03 21.61
N GLN A 285 24.37 9.58 22.35
CA GLN A 285 25.43 8.67 21.91
C GLN A 285 25.56 7.52 22.91
N VAL A 286 26.00 6.37 22.45
CA VAL A 286 26.24 5.19 23.28
C VAL A 286 27.74 4.98 23.41
N ARG A 287 28.25 4.98 24.63
CA ARG A 287 29.64 4.65 24.94
C ARG A 287 29.75 3.21 25.40
N LEU A 288 30.63 2.44 24.78
CA LEU A 288 30.97 1.08 25.16
C LEU A 288 31.98 1.12 26.33
N LEU A 289 31.66 0.47 27.46
CA LEU A 289 32.46 0.55 28.69
C LEU A 289 33.19 -0.75 29.01
N ASP A 290 32.43 -1.82 29.28
CA ASP A 290 32.98 -3.08 29.77
C ASP A 290 32.32 -4.28 29.08
N ARG A 291 33.07 -4.89 28.17
CA ARG A 291 32.68 -6.09 27.43
C ARG A 291 32.56 -7.33 28.31
N SER A 292 33.21 -7.38 29.48
CA SER A 292 33.22 -8.56 30.37
C SER A 292 31.87 -8.82 31.05
N LEU A 293 30.99 -7.81 31.05
CA LEU A 293 29.65 -7.87 31.64
C LEU A 293 28.59 -8.52 30.73
N LEU A 294 28.96 -8.86 29.49
CA LEU A 294 28.14 -9.60 28.54
C LEU A 294 28.04 -11.07 28.98
N ARG A 295 26.83 -11.59 29.10
CA ARG A 295 26.54 -12.92 29.66
C ARG A 295 26.12 -13.93 28.61
N THR A 296 25.58 -13.48 27.49
CA THR A 296 24.92 -14.34 26.50
C THR A 296 25.48 -14.11 25.09
N PRO A 297 25.40 -15.13 24.19
CA PRO A 297 25.89 -14.98 22.82
C PRO A 297 25.19 -13.86 22.02
N TYR A 298 23.90 -13.60 22.28
CA TYR A 298 23.18 -12.54 21.59
C TYR A 298 23.59 -11.14 22.05
N GLU A 299 23.93 -10.97 23.34
CA GLU A 299 24.53 -9.74 23.85
C GLU A 299 25.87 -9.46 23.19
N VAL A 300 26.72 -10.48 23.05
CA VAL A 300 28.01 -10.38 22.35
C VAL A 300 27.82 -10.01 20.88
N ALA A 301 26.89 -10.64 20.18
CA ALA A 301 26.61 -10.32 18.78
C ALA A 301 26.05 -8.90 18.61
N LEU A 302 25.23 -8.42 19.55
CA LEU A 302 24.72 -7.05 19.55
C LEU A 302 25.85 -6.04 19.80
N TRP A 303 26.72 -6.32 20.76
CA TRP A 303 27.91 -5.52 21.05
C TRP A 303 28.84 -5.41 19.84
N GLU A 304 29.15 -6.53 19.19
CA GLU A 304 30.00 -6.55 17.99
C GLU A 304 29.39 -5.70 16.86
N ALA A 305 28.06 -5.69 16.70
CA ALA A 305 27.40 -4.82 15.73
C ALA A 305 27.59 -3.33 16.04
N LEU A 306 27.66 -2.95 17.32
CA LEU A 306 27.95 -1.59 17.77
C LEU A 306 29.44 -1.22 17.62
N GLU A 307 30.36 -2.12 17.92
CA GLU A 307 31.80 -1.92 17.69
C GLU A 307 32.09 -1.66 16.21
N VAL A 308 31.48 -2.46 15.32
CA VAL A 308 31.64 -2.29 13.87
C VAL A 308 31.02 -0.97 13.39
N SER A 309 29.94 -0.51 14.01
CA SER A 309 29.32 0.77 13.67
C SER A 309 30.07 2.00 14.22
N SER A 310 30.86 1.87 15.28
CA SER A 310 31.68 2.94 15.85
C SER A 310 33.12 2.98 15.33
N ALA A 311 33.42 2.21 14.26
CA ALA A 311 34.78 2.05 13.73
C ALA A 311 35.85 1.68 14.79
N GLY A 312 35.44 1.06 15.90
CA GLY A 312 36.32 0.69 17.01
C GLY A 312 36.64 1.82 18.01
N GLU A 313 36.07 3.02 17.86
CA GLU A 313 36.28 4.13 18.80
C GLU A 313 35.51 3.95 20.12
N GLY A 314 34.60 2.98 20.17
CA GLY A 314 33.78 2.69 21.36
C GLY A 314 32.72 3.76 21.64
N LEU A 315 32.52 4.71 20.73
CA LEU A 315 31.48 5.73 20.79
C LEU A 315 30.56 5.61 19.57
N VAL A 316 29.28 5.35 19.81
CA VAL A 316 28.26 5.15 18.77
C VAL A 316 27.31 6.35 18.77
N THR A 317 27.33 7.14 17.71
CA THR A 317 26.40 8.27 17.54
C THR A 317 24.96 7.81 17.27
N ALA A 318 23.97 8.71 17.37
CA ALA A 318 22.57 8.37 17.04
C ALA A 318 22.38 7.85 15.61
N GLU A 319 23.16 8.33 14.64
CA GLU A 319 23.10 7.90 13.23
C GLU A 319 23.72 6.51 13.03
N GLU A 320 24.87 6.26 13.67
CA GLU A 320 25.51 4.94 13.70
C GLU A 320 24.64 3.91 14.44
N LEU A 321 23.97 4.32 15.51
CA LEU A 321 23.03 3.48 16.24
C LEU A 321 21.84 3.10 15.34
N ARG A 322 21.26 4.07 14.62
CA ARG A 322 20.17 3.82 13.67
C ARG A 322 20.59 2.87 12.55
N SER A 323 21.76 3.09 11.95
CA SER A 323 22.28 2.26 10.88
C SER A 323 22.68 0.85 11.35
N SER A 324 23.13 0.72 12.62
CA SER A 324 23.54 -0.56 13.22
C SER A 324 22.43 -1.61 13.21
N ARG A 325 21.16 -1.22 13.22
CA ARG A 325 20.01 -2.13 13.20
C ARG A 325 20.03 -3.12 12.05
N SER A 326 20.47 -2.68 10.87
CA SER A 326 20.61 -3.55 9.70
C SER A 326 21.60 -4.71 9.95
N LYS A 327 22.54 -4.53 10.89
CA LYS A 327 23.58 -5.49 11.29
C LYS A 327 23.16 -6.39 12.46
N TRP A 328 21.98 -6.18 13.06
CA TRP A 328 21.50 -6.94 14.23
C TRP A 328 21.00 -8.36 13.89
N GLY A 329 21.14 -8.81 12.64
CA GLY A 329 20.75 -10.16 12.20
C GLY A 329 21.31 -11.27 13.09
N ARG A 330 22.63 -11.24 13.36
CA ARG A 330 23.30 -12.24 14.19
C ARG A 330 22.78 -12.25 15.64
N ALA A 331 22.53 -11.08 16.22
CA ALA A 331 21.97 -10.98 17.58
C ALA A 331 20.59 -11.62 17.67
N ARG A 332 19.72 -11.40 16.66
CA ARG A 332 18.40 -12.06 16.60
C ARG A 332 18.52 -13.58 16.46
N ASP A 333 19.47 -14.06 15.65
CA ASP A 333 19.69 -15.50 15.46
C ASP A 333 20.22 -16.18 16.74
N GLU A 334 21.16 -15.54 17.44
CA GLU A 334 21.66 -16.05 18.73
C GLU A 334 20.59 -16.01 19.83
N LEU A 335 19.76 -14.96 19.87
CA LEU A 335 18.63 -14.89 20.81
C LEU A 335 17.62 -16.02 20.51
N ARG A 336 17.35 -16.29 19.23
CA ARG A 336 16.51 -17.44 18.83
C ARG A 336 17.11 -18.75 19.30
N LYS A 337 18.40 -19.00 19.05
CA LYS A 337 19.07 -20.24 19.49
C LYS A 337 18.98 -20.40 21.00
N GLN A 338 19.14 -19.32 21.78
CA GLN A 338 18.96 -19.38 23.23
C GLN A 338 17.54 -19.79 23.60
N LEU A 339 16.52 -19.15 23.02
CA LEU A 339 15.11 -19.49 23.27
C LEU A 339 14.75 -20.93 22.88
N GLU A 340 15.37 -21.46 21.82
CA GLU A 340 15.23 -22.86 21.41
C GLU A 340 15.92 -23.81 22.39
N ASN A 341 17.15 -23.50 22.82
CA ASN A 341 17.91 -24.30 23.78
C ASN A 341 17.25 -24.35 25.17
N GLU A 342 16.61 -23.25 25.58
CA GLU A 342 15.83 -23.17 26.82
C GLU A 342 14.44 -23.83 26.69
N GLY A 343 14.09 -24.34 25.50
CA GLY A 343 12.81 -25.03 25.25
C GLY A 343 11.61 -24.10 25.14
N PHE A 344 11.82 -22.79 25.11
CA PHE A 344 10.77 -21.79 24.98
C PHE A 344 10.25 -21.68 23.55
N TYR A 345 11.13 -21.80 22.56
CA TYR A 345 10.80 -21.71 21.14
C TYR A 345 10.94 -23.07 20.45
N ALA A 346 10.09 -23.31 19.44
CA ALA A 346 10.18 -24.50 18.62
C ALA A 346 11.32 -24.36 17.61
N PRO A 347 12.14 -25.40 17.38
CA PRO A 347 13.32 -25.34 16.50
C PRO A 347 13.00 -25.16 15.01
N ASN A 348 11.74 -25.36 14.60
CA ASN A 348 11.31 -25.15 13.22
C ASN A 348 9.90 -24.55 13.16
N PRO A 349 9.76 -23.23 13.39
CA PRO A 349 8.46 -22.56 13.31
C PRO A 349 7.91 -22.55 11.88
N GLY A 350 8.80 -22.60 10.89
CA GLY A 350 8.46 -22.67 9.47
C GLY A 350 7.59 -23.88 9.12
N ALA A 351 7.76 -25.02 9.80
CA ALA A 351 6.94 -26.20 9.58
C ALA A 351 5.45 -25.96 9.83
N ARG A 352 5.11 -25.08 10.79
CA ARG A 352 3.72 -24.72 11.11
C ARG A 352 3.15 -23.70 10.11
N ARG A 353 3.96 -22.76 9.64
CA ARG A 353 3.53 -21.65 8.77
C ARG A 353 3.48 -22.00 7.28
N ARG A 354 4.45 -22.78 6.79
CA ARG A 354 4.57 -23.19 5.38
C ARG A 354 3.26 -23.69 4.75
N PRO A 355 2.48 -24.60 5.38
CA PRO A 355 1.25 -25.06 4.76
C PRO A 355 0.18 -23.94 4.66
N LEU A 356 0.12 -23.00 5.61
CA LEU A 356 -0.81 -21.86 5.51
C LEU A 356 -0.38 -20.89 4.42
N TYR A 357 0.92 -20.60 4.29
CA TYR A 357 1.42 -19.75 3.21
C TYR A 357 1.24 -20.38 1.84
N LEU A 358 1.44 -21.70 1.71
CA LEU A 358 1.16 -22.41 0.47
C LEU A 358 -0.33 -22.38 0.14
N ALA A 359 -1.21 -22.64 1.12
CA ALA A 359 -2.65 -22.56 0.94
C ALA A 359 -3.12 -21.16 0.54
N ALA A 360 -2.58 -20.11 1.19
CA ALA A 360 -2.86 -18.72 0.85
C ALA A 360 -2.35 -18.34 -0.55
N ALA A 361 -1.15 -18.80 -0.94
CA ALA A 361 -0.58 -18.54 -2.27
C ALA A 361 -1.39 -19.23 -3.38
N VAL A 362 -1.76 -20.50 -3.18
CA VAL A 362 -2.63 -21.24 -4.12
C VAL A 362 -4.01 -20.58 -4.20
N GLY A 363 -4.60 -20.20 -3.06
CA GLY A 363 -5.87 -19.51 -3.03
C GLY A 363 -5.85 -18.16 -3.74
N PHE A 364 -4.78 -17.37 -3.55
CA PHE A 364 -4.60 -16.10 -4.25
C PHE A 364 -4.48 -16.28 -5.76
N LEU A 365 -3.71 -17.28 -6.22
CA LEU A 365 -3.59 -17.60 -7.64
C LEU A 365 -4.94 -18.01 -8.25
N LEU A 366 -5.72 -18.83 -7.54
CA LEU A 366 -7.07 -19.22 -7.97
C LEU A 366 -8.03 -18.01 -7.99
N THR A 367 -7.92 -17.08 -7.05
CA THR A 367 -8.67 -15.82 -7.06
C THR A 367 -8.39 -15.00 -8.33
N VAL A 368 -7.12 -14.86 -8.73
CA VAL A 368 -6.75 -14.13 -9.94
C VAL A 368 -7.35 -14.81 -11.17
N ILE A 369 -7.25 -16.14 -11.28
CA ILE A 369 -7.84 -16.90 -12.39
C ILE A 369 -9.35 -16.70 -12.45
N ALA A 370 -10.05 -16.82 -11.31
CA ALA A 370 -11.50 -16.63 -11.25
C ALA A 370 -11.92 -15.18 -11.59
N ALA A 371 -11.15 -14.18 -11.16
CA ALA A 371 -11.40 -12.78 -11.49
C ALA A 371 -11.20 -12.49 -12.98
N VAL A 372 -10.16 -13.05 -13.61
CA VAL A 372 -9.92 -12.91 -15.06
C VAL A 372 -11.05 -13.56 -15.86
N LEU A 373 -11.52 -14.75 -15.45
CA LEU A 373 -12.66 -15.41 -16.08
C LEU A 373 -13.94 -14.58 -15.96
N ALA A 374 -14.22 -14.02 -14.78
CA ALA A 374 -15.39 -13.17 -14.55
C ALA A 374 -15.34 -11.86 -15.36
N GLY A 375 -14.17 -11.21 -15.42
CA GLY A 375 -13.95 -9.98 -16.19
C GLY A 375 -14.06 -10.21 -17.70
N GLY A 376 -13.47 -11.29 -18.21
CA GLY A 376 -13.57 -11.65 -19.64
C GLY A 376 -15.00 -11.97 -20.09
N ALA A 377 -15.85 -12.43 -19.17
CA ALA A 377 -17.26 -12.72 -19.47
C ALA A 377 -18.20 -11.51 -19.27
N GLN A 378 -17.69 -10.35 -18.82
CA GLN A 378 -18.49 -9.17 -18.47
C GLN A 378 -19.64 -9.48 -17.48
N GLN A 379 -19.45 -10.48 -16.61
CA GLN A 379 -20.45 -10.95 -15.64
C GLN A 379 -20.02 -10.57 -14.21
N PRO A 380 -20.43 -9.40 -13.68
CA PRO A 380 -19.97 -8.93 -12.37
C PRO A 380 -20.39 -9.85 -11.22
N LEU A 381 -21.51 -10.58 -11.36
CA LEU A 381 -21.99 -11.54 -10.36
C LEU A 381 -21.11 -12.80 -10.25
N ALA A 382 -20.31 -13.10 -11.27
CA ALA A 382 -19.34 -14.19 -11.23
C ALA A 382 -18.08 -13.87 -10.40
N GLY A 383 -17.90 -12.60 -10.00
CA GLY A 383 -16.80 -12.17 -9.15
C GLY A 383 -16.98 -12.48 -7.66
N ILE A 384 -18.19 -12.86 -7.23
CA ILE A 384 -18.50 -13.08 -5.80
C ILE A 384 -17.65 -14.23 -5.22
N GLY A 385 -17.59 -15.36 -5.92
CA GLY A 385 -16.79 -16.50 -5.50
C GLY A 385 -15.29 -16.20 -5.47
N ALA A 386 -14.80 -15.47 -6.47
CA ALA A 386 -13.41 -15.00 -6.52
C ALA A 386 -13.07 -14.11 -5.30
N GLY A 387 -13.98 -13.19 -4.96
CA GLY A 387 -13.86 -12.32 -3.79
C GLY A 387 -13.82 -13.10 -2.47
N LEU A 388 -14.73 -14.06 -2.27
CA LEU A 388 -14.73 -14.93 -1.08
C LEU A 388 -13.43 -15.71 -0.94
N LEU A 389 -12.91 -16.26 -2.04
CA LEU A 389 -11.65 -16.98 -2.07
C LEU A 389 -10.46 -16.06 -1.74
N GLY A 390 -10.47 -14.83 -2.26
CA GLY A 390 -9.44 -13.84 -1.98
C GLY A 390 -9.40 -13.47 -0.50
N VAL A 391 -10.57 -13.24 0.10
CA VAL A 391 -10.70 -12.98 1.54
C VAL A 391 -10.23 -14.18 2.36
N ALA A 392 -10.64 -15.40 2.01
CA ALA A 392 -10.20 -16.61 2.73
C ALA A 392 -8.67 -16.82 2.67
N SER A 393 -8.07 -16.53 1.51
CA SER A 393 -6.62 -16.61 1.29
C SER A 393 -5.87 -15.57 2.13
N LEU A 394 -6.34 -14.33 2.13
CA LEU A 394 -5.78 -13.26 2.96
C LEU A 394 -5.91 -13.56 4.45
N VAL A 395 -7.09 -14.02 4.89
CA VAL A 395 -7.30 -14.43 6.29
C VAL A 395 -6.34 -15.55 6.66
N THR A 396 -6.16 -16.55 5.80
CA THR A 396 -5.22 -17.66 6.05
C THR A 396 -3.77 -17.19 6.12
N LEU A 397 -3.38 -16.23 5.27
CA LEU A 397 -2.06 -15.58 5.33
C LEU A 397 -1.85 -14.86 6.68
N ILE A 398 -2.84 -14.09 7.12
CA ILE A 398 -2.82 -13.38 8.41
C ILE A 398 -2.75 -14.37 9.57
N LEU A 399 -3.54 -15.44 9.54
CA LEU A 399 -3.49 -16.50 10.56
C LEU A 399 -2.10 -17.12 10.62
N GLY A 400 -1.49 -17.42 9.48
CA GLY A 400 -0.13 -17.96 9.37
C GLY A 400 0.94 -17.02 9.93
N ALA A 401 0.85 -15.72 9.62
CA ALA A 401 1.73 -14.69 10.17
C ALA A 401 1.60 -14.50 11.69
N ASN A 402 0.44 -14.84 12.26
CA ASN A 402 0.18 -14.76 13.70
C ASN A 402 0.44 -16.08 14.46
N ILE A 403 0.97 -17.12 13.80
CA ILE A 403 1.42 -18.35 14.48
C ILE A 403 2.71 -18.03 15.23
N ARG A 404 2.69 -18.17 16.55
CA ARG A 404 3.82 -17.93 17.44
C ARG A 404 4.88 -19.03 17.33
N ASP A 405 6.12 -18.64 17.55
CA ASP A 405 7.30 -19.53 17.60
C ASP A 405 7.38 -20.32 18.91
N THR A 406 6.58 -19.97 19.91
CA THR A 406 6.60 -20.55 21.26
C THR A 406 6.17 -22.03 21.29
N THR A 407 6.74 -22.78 22.23
CA THR A 407 6.30 -24.12 22.64
C THR A 407 5.18 -24.04 23.68
N GLU A 408 4.61 -25.17 24.10
CA GLU A 408 3.66 -25.19 25.23
C GLU A 408 4.32 -24.71 26.53
N TYR A 409 5.58 -25.08 26.75
CA TYR A 409 6.37 -24.62 27.89
C TYR A 409 6.64 -23.11 27.82
N GLY A 410 7.09 -22.60 26.68
CA GLY A 410 7.30 -21.16 26.48
C GLY A 410 6.02 -20.34 26.59
N GLU A 411 4.87 -20.86 26.15
CA GLU A 411 3.59 -20.19 26.35
C GLU A 411 3.19 -20.11 27.82
N ALA A 412 3.44 -21.17 28.59
CA ALA A 412 3.17 -21.18 30.03
C ALA A 412 4.00 -20.11 30.75
N GLU A 413 5.28 -19.99 30.44
CA GLU A 413 6.15 -18.92 30.98
C GLU A 413 5.67 -17.53 30.54
N ALA A 414 5.32 -17.37 29.26
CA ALA A 414 4.82 -16.12 28.71
C ALA A 414 3.51 -15.63 29.37
N ALA A 415 2.73 -16.52 29.99
CA ALA A 415 1.49 -16.14 30.67
C ALA A 415 1.74 -15.21 31.87
N ALA A 416 2.79 -15.49 32.66
CA ALA A 416 3.17 -14.66 33.79
C ALA A 416 3.69 -13.28 33.32
N TRP A 417 4.52 -13.27 32.28
CA TRP A 417 5.04 -12.04 31.68
C TRP A 417 3.96 -11.17 31.03
N ARG A 418 2.89 -11.77 30.49
CA ARG A 418 1.70 -11.03 30.03
C ARG A 418 0.97 -10.35 31.20
N GLY A 419 0.99 -10.96 32.38
CA GLY A 419 0.46 -10.34 33.60
C GLY A 419 1.25 -9.10 33.97
N TYR A 420 2.58 -9.17 33.90
CA TYR A 420 3.45 -8.03 34.12
C TYR A 420 3.24 -6.91 33.09
N LYS A 421 3.18 -7.25 31.80
CA LYS A 421 2.81 -6.31 30.71
C LYS A 421 1.47 -5.61 30.96
N GLU A 422 0.44 -6.35 31.38
CA GLU A 422 -0.88 -5.79 31.67
C GLU A 422 -0.85 -4.88 32.90
N GLY A 423 -0.04 -5.22 33.93
CA GLY A 423 0.17 -4.37 35.10
C GLY A 423 0.84 -3.04 34.75
N ILE A 424 1.92 -3.07 33.97
CA ILE A 424 2.59 -1.87 33.43
C ILE A 424 1.59 -1.02 32.63
N THR A 425 0.81 -1.65 31.75
CA THR A 425 -0.18 -0.95 30.91
C THR A 425 -1.30 -0.33 31.75
N SER A 426 -1.75 -1.04 32.79
CA SER A 426 -2.81 -0.58 33.70
C SER A 426 -2.36 0.58 34.59
N ALA A 427 -1.07 0.64 34.94
CA ALA A 427 -0.48 1.72 35.71
C ALA A 427 -0.57 3.09 35.01
N ARG A 428 -0.83 3.13 33.70
CA ARG A 428 -1.19 4.38 33.00
C ARG A 428 -2.43 5.05 33.61
N LYS A 429 -3.43 4.26 34.01
CA LYS A 429 -4.69 4.76 34.58
C LYS A 429 -4.63 4.93 36.09
N ASP A 430 -3.94 4.02 36.77
CA ASP A 430 -3.77 4.07 38.21
C ASP A 430 -2.46 4.77 38.58
N ARG A 431 -2.50 6.11 38.68
CA ARG A 431 -1.32 6.93 39.01
C ARG A 431 -0.75 6.67 40.40
N ALA A 432 -1.50 6.04 41.30
CA ALA A 432 -1.02 5.68 42.64
C ALA A 432 -0.15 4.42 42.65
N ALA A 433 -0.14 3.63 41.57
CA ALA A 433 0.74 2.47 41.45
C ALA A 433 2.21 2.92 41.49
N VAL A 434 2.93 2.43 42.50
CA VAL A 434 4.37 2.62 42.66
C VAL A 434 5.08 1.67 41.69
N LEU A 435 5.83 2.24 40.76
CA LEU A 435 6.66 1.52 39.80
C LEU A 435 8.09 1.97 39.97
N ASP A 436 9.01 1.02 40.07
CA ASP A 436 10.43 1.29 39.90
C ASP A 436 10.69 1.51 38.40
N LEU A 437 10.96 2.75 38.01
CA LEU A 437 11.14 3.12 36.61
C LEU A 437 12.43 2.54 36.01
N ASP A 438 13.47 2.31 36.83
CA ASP A 438 14.73 1.72 36.37
C ASP A 438 14.57 0.24 36.03
N GLU A 439 13.76 -0.47 36.81
CA GLU A 439 13.43 -1.87 36.57
C GLU A 439 12.41 -2.03 35.45
N VAL A 440 11.35 -1.20 35.43
CA VAL A 440 10.21 -1.37 34.53
C VAL A 440 10.52 -0.95 33.09
N LEU A 441 11.34 0.09 32.89
CA LEU A 441 11.55 0.69 31.56
C LEU A 441 12.10 -0.31 30.52
N PRO A 442 13.16 -1.10 30.79
CA PRO A 442 13.63 -2.12 29.83
C PRO A 442 12.54 -3.11 29.44
N TYR A 443 11.71 -3.57 30.39
CA TYR A 443 10.62 -4.50 30.10
C TYR A 443 9.47 -3.84 29.33
N ALA A 444 9.14 -2.58 29.63
CA ALA A 444 8.12 -1.85 28.89
C ALA A 444 8.49 -1.67 27.41
N VAL A 445 9.77 -1.42 27.12
CA VAL A 445 10.33 -1.41 25.76
C VAL A 445 10.23 -2.81 25.14
N ALA A 446 10.67 -3.85 25.85
CA ALA A 446 10.62 -5.22 25.36
C ALA A 446 9.20 -5.70 25.04
N PHE A 447 8.20 -5.21 25.77
CA PHE A 447 6.79 -5.54 25.55
C PHE A 447 6.08 -4.64 24.52
N GLY A 448 6.75 -3.60 24.00
CA GLY A 448 6.16 -2.62 23.11
C GLY A 448 5.02 -1.82 23.77
N VAL A 449 5.13 -1.53 25.06
CA VAL A 449 4.14 -0.75 25.83
C VAL A 449 4.75 0.49 26.48
N VAL A 450 5.93 0.94 26.04
CA VAL A 450 6.59 2.13 26.61
C VAL A 450 5.73 3.39 26.56
N ASP A 451 4.87 3.54 25.53
CA ASP A 451 3.88 4.61 25.43
C ASP A 451 2.93 4.70 26.63
N SER A 452 2.73 3.59 27.38
CA SER A 452 1.89 3.63 28.59
C SER A 452 2.58 4.31 29.78
N LEU A 453 3.90 4.46 29.72
CA LEU A 453 4.73 5.10 30.75
C LEU A 453 5.11 6.53 30.39
N ASP A 454 4.81 6.99 29.18
CA ASP A 454 5.30 8.26 28.61
C ASP A 454 5.05 9.47 29.53
N ASP A 455 3.80 9.66 29.97
CA ASP A 455 3.42 10.71 30.90
C ASP A 455 4.18 10.61 32.24
N ARG A 456 4.36 9.39 32.75
CA ARG A 456 5.05 9.13 34.02
C ARG A 456 6.55 9.38 33.91
N LEU A 457 7.18 8.97 32.82
CA LEU A 457 8.60 9.19 32.57
C LEU A 457 8.89 10.68 32.42
N LYS A 458 7.99 11.41 31.74
CA LYS A 458 8.06 12.86 31.61
C LYS A 458 7.90 13.56 32.96
N GLU A 459 6.86 13.24 33.73
CA GLU A 459 6.63 13.80 35.07
C GLU A 459 7.79 13.49 36.04
N ALA A 460 8.30 12.26 36.03
CA ALA A 460 9.45 11.87 36.85
C ALA A 460 10.71 12.64 36.42
N SER A 461 10.98 12.72 35.11
CA SER A 461 12.08 13.50 34.54
C SER A 461 12.02 14.97 34.95
N ASP A 462 10.84 15.59 34.91
CA ASP A 462 10.62 16.97 35.32
C ASP A 462 10.81 17.15 36.83
N ALA A 463 10.53 16.11 37.62
CA ALA A 463 10.82 16.04 39.05
C ALA A 463 12.31 15.72 39.38
N GLY A 464 13.16 15.59 38.37
CA GLY A 464 14.60 15.36 38.53
C GLY A 464 15.03 13.90 38.56
N TYR A 465 14.12 12.94 38.32
CA TYR A 465 14.50 11.54 38.12
C TYR A 465 15.38 11.40 36.87
N GLN A 466 16.47 10.66 37.03
CA GLN A 466 17.33 10.22 35.95
C GLN A 466 17.61 8.74 36.15
N PRO A 467 17.45 7.90 35.11
CA PRO A 467 17.78 6.51 35.23
C PRO A 467 19.25 6.31 35.56
N ALA A 468 19.57 5.29 36.36
CA ALA A 468 20.97 4.99 36.75
C ALA A 468 21.91 4.79 35.55
N TRP A 469 21.37 4.34 34.42
CA TRP A 469 22.10 4.10 33.18
C TRP A 469 22.29 5.34 32.29
N PHE A 470 21.61 6.45 32.58
CA PHE A 470 21.69 7.69 31.80
C PHE A 470 22.68 8.66 32.44
N ASN A 471 23.81 8.91 31.77
CA ASN A 471 24.84 9.81 32.29
C ASN A 471 24.68 11.24 31.75
N ALA A 472 23.77 12.01 32.36
CA ALA A 472 23.53 13.40 32.00
C ALA A 472 24.70 14.33 32.33
N THR A 473 25.53 13.97 33.33
CA THR A 473 26.53 14.86 33.92
C THR A 473 27.73 15.21 33.01
N LEU A 474 27.88 14.50 31.89
CA LEU A 474 29.01 14.70 30.98
C LEU A 474 28.86 15.89 30.03
N HIS A 475 27.68 16.51 29.94
CA HIS A 475 27.45 17.69 29.08
C HIS A 475 27.13 18.93 29.90
N THR A 476 28.14 19.79 30.10
CA THR A 476 27.98 21.16 30.59
C THR A 476 27.14 21.96 29.58
N GLY A 477 25.82 21.97 29.75
CA GLY A 477 24.87 22.62 28.85
C GLY A 477 23.51 21.92 28.71
N SER A 478 23.31 20.73 29.31
CA SER A 478 22.02 20.03 29.27
C SER A 478 20.97 20.73 30.16
N THR A 479 20.24 21.69 29.60
CA THR A 479 19.08 22.32 30.25
C THR A 479 17.83 21.47 30.02
N GLY A 480 17.69 20.36 30.75
CA GLY A 480 16.47 19.54 30.71
C GLY A 480 16.62 18.20 31.45
N GLY A 481 15.51 17.63 31.92
CA GLY A 481 15.47 16.27 32.49
C GLY A 481 15.80 15.18 31.46
N PHE A 482 15.82 13.91 31.87
CA PHE A 482 16.27 12.80 31.00
C PHE A 482 15.31 12.52 29.82
N TYR A 483 14.01 12.81 29.95
CA TYR A 483 12.97 12.36 29.03
C TYR A 483 13.17 12.78 27.55
N PRO A 484 13.60 14.01 27.20
CA PRO A 484 13.90 14.36 25.82
C PRO A 484 15.03 13.53 25.20
N TYR A 485 16.01 13.10 25.99
CA TYR A 485 17.09 12.22 25.54
C TYR A 485 16.62 10.78 25.39
N TRP A 486 15.72 10.32 26.26
CA TRP A 486 15.01 9.05 26.08
C TRP A 486 14.26 8.98 24.75
N VAL A 487 13.49 10.02 24.40
CA VAL A 487 12.81 10.10 23.10
C VAL A 487 13.82 10.07 21.95
N GLY A 488 14.94 10.79 22.07
CA GLY A 488 16.02 10.78 21.08
C GLY A 488 16.63 9.38 20.88
N PHE A 489 16.90 8.67 21.98
CA PHE A 489 17.38 7.28 21.96
C PHE A 489 16.34 6.34 21.32
N HIS A 490 15.11 6.34 21.84
CA HIS A 490 14.05 5.45 21.38
C HIS A 490 13.73 5.67 19.89
N THR A 491 13.74 6.91 19.40
CA THR A 491 13.50 7.19 17.96
C THR A 491 14.66 6.81 17.05
N ALA A 492 15.90 6.87 17.55
CA ALA A 492 17.08 6.40 16.82
C ALA A 492 17.04 4.87 16.63
N VAL A 493 16.63 4.13 17.68
CA VAL A 493 16.55 2.67 17.68
C VAL A 493 15.23 2.16 17.10
N SER A 494 14.11 2.81 17.36
CA SER A 494 12.74 2.40 17.01
C SER A 494 11.96 3.59 16.43
N PRO A 495 12.20 3.98 15.16
CA PRO A 495 11.48 5.08 14.54
C PRO A 495 10.00 4.74 14.35
N PRO A 496 9.10 5.73 14.52
CA PRO A 496 7.68 5.54 14.23
C PRO A 496 7.48 5.24 12.74
N SER A 497 6.51 4.36 12.43
CA SER A 497 6.11 4.08 11.05
C SER A 497 5.41 5.30 10.44
N SER A 498 5.96 5.91 9.40
CA SER A 498 5.34 7.05 8.70
C SER A 498 4.15 6.60 7.82
N SER A 499 2.95 7.08 8.10
CA SER A 499 1.79 6.99 7.20
C SER A 499 1.40 8.39 6.70
N SER A 500 1.75 8.72 5.47
CA SER A 500 1.38 9.97 4.80
C SER A 500 -0.06 9.89 4.29
N GLY A 501 -0.92 10.82 4.71
CA GLY A 501 -2.31 10.91 4.24
C GLY A 501 -2.63 12.30 3.71
N GLY A 502 -3.29 12.37 2.54
CA GLY A 502 -3.77 13.60 1.91
C GLY A 502 -5.13 13.42 1.23
N GLY A 503 -6.10 14.25 1.67
CA GLY A 503 -7.11 15.00 0.90
C GLY A 503 -7.87 14.43 -0.33
N VAL A 504 -9.10 13.94 -0.09
CA VAL A 504 -10.44 14.35 -0.63
C VAL A 504 -10.65 14.84 -2.10
N GLY A 505 -11.74 14.33 -2.74
CA GLY A 505 -12.60 14.96 -3.77
C GLY A 505 -12.46 14.34 -5.17
N GLY A 506 -13.45 13.86 -5.94
CA GLY A 506 -14.91 13.99 -5.98
C GLY A 506 -15.31 14.38 -7.41
N ALA A 507 -15.73 13.43 -8.26
CA ALA A 507 -16.12 13.69 -9.67
C ALA A 507 -17.64 13.49 -9.89
N SER A 508 -18.22 14.36 -10.72
CA SER A 508 -19.56 14.24 -11.31
C SER A 508 -19.50 13.84 -12.79
N ALA A 509 -20.63 13.37 -13.31
CA ALA A 509 -20.85 12.62 -14.55
C ALA A 509 -21.02 13.45 -15.83
N GLY A 510 -20.78 12.82 -17.00
CA GLY A 510 -21.31 13.24 -18.32
C GLY A 510 -20.39 12.94 -19.53
N GLY A 511 -20.35 11.70 -20.05
CA GLY A 511 -19.68 11.33 -21.32
C GLY A 511 -18.42 10.43 -21.23
N GLY A 512 -18.02 9.84 -22.37
CA GLY A 512 -16.94 8.85 -22.47
C GLY A 512 -16.30 8.74 -23.86
N GLY A 513 -15.14 8.07 -23.97
CA GLY A 513 -14.33 8.07 -25.20
C GLY A 513 -13.35 6.90 -25.35
N ALA A 514 -12.57 6.93 -26.42
CA ALA A 514 -11.56 5.91 -26.78
C ALA A 514 -10.28 6.57 -27.32
N GLY A 515 -9.14 5.88 -27.23
CA GLY A 515 -7.83 6.44 -27.61
C GLY A 515 -6.86 5.45 -28.25
N GLY A 516 -5.91 5.98 -29.03
CA GLY A 516 -4.93 5.22 -29.82
C GLY A 516 -3.57 5.91 -29.88
N SER A 517 -2.50 5.13 -30.05
CA SER A 517 -1.13 5.66 -30.24
C SER A 517 -0.57 5.19 -31.58
N PHE A 518 0.17 6.06 -32.26
CA PHE A 518 0.74 5.80 -33.58
C PHE A 518 2.16 6.28 -33.74
#